data_AF-A0A8S9S0V0-F1
#
_entry.id   AF-A0A8S9S0V0-F1
#
_cell.length_a   1.000
_cell.length_b   1.000
_cell.length_c   1.000
_cell.angle_alpha   90.00
_cell.angle_beta   90.00
_cell.angle_gamma   90.00
#
_symmetry.space_group_name_H-M   'P 1'
#
loop_
_entity.id
_entity.type
_entity.pdbx_description
1 polymer ?
#
loop_
_entity_poly.entity_id
_entity_poly.type
_entity_poly.pdbx_seq_one_letter_code
_entity_poly.pdbx_strand_id
1 'polypeptide(L)' 'MAVGKNKRISKGRKGGKKKIVDPFSKKDWYDIKAPSNFTHRNVGKTLVSRTQGTKVMSLLLQARLIALASEICRNLVR' A
#
# COMPACT_ATOMS: atom_id res chain seq x y z
N MET A 1 21.58 31.08 -43.74
CA MET A 1 20.57 30.29 -43.00
C MET A 1 19.87 29.37 -43.98
N ALA A 2 20.12 28.07 -43.87
CA ALA A 2 19.42 27.05 -44.64
C ALA A 2 18.45 26.32 -43.70
N VAL A 3 17.15 26.46 -43.96
CA VAL A 3 16.09 25.87 -43.16
C VAL A 3 16.04 24.35 -43.43
N GLY A 4 16.73 23.59 -42.58
CA GLY A 4 16.73 22.13 -42.60
C GLY A 4 15.38 21.58 -42.17
N LYS A 5 14.69 20.92 -43.10
CA LYS A 5 13.38 20.29 -42.97
C LYS A 5 13.32 19.34 -41.75
N ASN A 6 12.53 19.69 -40.73
CA ASN A 6 12.14 18.78 -39.66
C ASN A 6 11.35 17.61 -40.24
N LYS A 7 12.03 16.47 -40.42
CA LYS A 7 11.42 15.19 -40.81
C LYS A 7 10.58 14.69 -39.63
N ARG A 8 9.37 15.21 -39.57
CA ARG A 8 8.15 14.69 -38.95
C ARG A 8 8.34 13.29 -38.34
N ILE A 9 8.40 13.26 -37.01
CA ILE A 9 7.62 12.33 -36.19
C ILE A 9 7.73 10.89 -36.68
N SER A 10 8.89 10.25 -36.51
CA SER A 10 8.87 8.82 -36.21
C SER A 10 8.30 8.68 -34.81
N LYS A 11 6.96 8.65 -34.71
CA LYS A 11 6.22 8.06 -33.59
C LYS A 11 6.60 6.57 -33.55
N GLY A 12 7.83 6.30 -33.10
CA GLY A 12 8.33 4.99 -32.77
C GLY A 12 7.56 4.51 -31.56
N ARG A 13 6.57 3.66 -31.85
CA ARG A 13 5.71 2.93 -30.93
C ARG A 13 6.19 2.87 -29.47
N LYS A 14 5.31 3.36 -28.60
CA LYS A 14 4.83 2.64 -27.42
C LYS A 14 5.94 2.29 -26.43
N GLY A 15 6.41 3.32 -25.71
CA GLY A 15 7.14 3.16 -24.45
C GLY A 15 6.50 2.04 -23.64
N GLY A 16 7.33 1.03 -23.36
CA GLY A 16 6.90 -0.34 -23.12
C GLY A 16 5.80 -0.46 -22.10
N LYS A 17 4.89 -1.42 -22.35
CA LYS A 17 4.05 -1.98 -21.29
C LYS A 17 4.97 -2.17 -20.07
N LYS A 18 4.73 -1.39 -19.00
CA LYS A 18 5.33 -1.66 -17.69
C LYS A 18 5.18 -3.17 -17.49
N LYS A 19 6.27 -3.86 -17.14
CA LYS A 19 6.21 -5.30 -16.84
C LYS A 19 4.96 -5.51 -16.00
N ILE A 20 4.07 -6.41 -16.43
CA ILE A 20 2.89 -6.79 -15.67
C ILE A 20 3.45 -7.55 -14.46
N VAL A 21 3.87 -6.78 -13.47
CA VAL A 21 4.34 -7.30 -12.20
C VAL A 21 3.09 -7.49 -11.37
N ASP A 22 2.93 -8.70 -10.86
CA ASP A 22 1.84 -9.03 -9.99
C ASP A 22 1.76 -8.03 -8.81
N PRO A 23 0.58 -7.47 -8.53
CA PRO A 23 0.40 -6.46 -7.48
C PRO A 23 0.71 -6.95 -6.06
N PHE A 24 0.75 -8.27 -5.81
CA PHE A 24 1.12 -8.83 -4.51
C PHE A 24 2.64 -8.97 -4.33
N SER A 25 3.40 -9.06 -5.42
CA SER A 25 4.86 -9.14 -5.40
C SER A 25 5.55 -7.94 -4.74
N LYS A 26 4.82 -6.82 -4.59
CA LYS A 26 5.30 -5.59 -3.91
C LYS A 26 4.79 -5.44 -2.49
N LYS A 27 4.02 -6.42 -1.98
CA LYS A 27 3.40 -6.38 -0.66
C LYS A 27 4.14 -7.33 0.27
N ASP A 28 4.35 -6.86 1.50
CA ASP A 28 4.93 -7.63 2.58
C ASP A 28 3.86 -7.88 3.67
N TRP A 29 4.04 -8.96 4.44
CA TRP A 29 3.14 -9.34 5.53
C TRP A 29 3.55 -8.65 6.84
N TYR A 30 2.56 -8.12 7.56
CA TYR A 30 2.74 -7.51 8.88
C TYR A 30 1.77 -8.10 9.90
N ASP A 31 2.30 -8.51 11.05
CA ASP A 31 1.48 -8.97 12.18
C ASP A 31 0.93 -7.76 12.94
N ILE A 32 -0.39 -7.76 13.15
CA ILE A 32 -1.05 -6.74 13.97
C ILE A 32 -1.23 -7.29 15.39
N LYS A 33 -0.77 -6.50 16.36
CA LYS A 33 -0.91 -6.80 17.78
C LYS A 33 -1.97 -5.90 18.42
N ALA A 34 -2.86 -6.50 19.19
CA ALA A 34 -3.81 -5.76 20.01
C ALA A 34 -3.12 -5.19 21.28
N PRO A 35 -3.69 -4.12 21.86
CA PRO A 35 -3.35 -3.63 23.19
C PRO A 35 -3.46 -4.71 24.29
N SER A 36 -2.84 -4.48 25.45
CA SER A 36 -2.82 -5.40 26.60
C SER A 36 -4.20 -5.74 27.17
N ASN A 37 -5.22 -4.96 26.85
CA ASN A 37 -6.56 -5.08 27.39
C ASN A 37 -7.36 -6.22 26.71
N PHE A 38 -6.80 -6.83 25.66
CA PHE A 38 -7.41 -7.95 24.94
C PHE A 38 -6.79 -9.26 25.38
N THR A 39 -7.62 -10.29 25.62
CA THR A 39 -7.18 -11.65 25.93
C THR A 39 -6.35 -12.27 24.81
N HIS A 40 -6.73 -12.04 23.55
CA HIS A 40 -5.96 -12.45 22.38
C HIS A 40 -5.26 -11.25 21.74
N ARG A 41 -3.93 -11.20 21.85
CA ARG A 41 -3.11 -10.11 21.28
C ARG A 41 -2.82 -10.27 19.80
N ASN A 42 -3.00 -11.46 19.23
CA ASN A 42 -2.79 -11.69 17.81
C ASN A 42 -4.12 -11.44 17.09
N VAL A 43 -4.21 -10.30 16.40
CA VAL A 43 -5.44 -9.91 15.69
C VAL A 43 -5.48 -10.52 14.29
N GLY A 44 -4.32 -10.59 13.64
CA GLY A 44 -4.19 -11.11 12.29
C GLY A 44 -2.97 -10.54 11.58
N LYS A 45 -2.82 -10.93 10.31
CA LYS A 45 -1.76 -10.44 9.42
C LYS A 45 -2.36 -9.57 8.34
N THR A 46 -1.70 -8.47 7.99
CA THR A 46 -2.11 -7.61 6.87
C THR A 46 -1.02 -7.49 5.83
N LEU A 47 -1.48 -7.44 4.57
CA LEU A 47 -0.65 -7.19 3.40
C LEU A 47 -0.57 -5.69 3.18
N VAL A 48 0.65 -5.15 3.15
CA VAL A 48 0.84 -3.74 2.84
C VAL A 48 1.99 -3.56 1.85
N SER A 49 1.88 -2.55 0.99
CA SER A 49 2.84 -2.26 -0.06
C SER A 49 4.16 -1.74 0.50
N ARG A 50 5.29 -2.33 0.11
CA ARG A 50 6.64 -1.91 0.52
C ARG A 50 6.87 -0.42 0.29
N THR A 51 7.67 0.19 1.18
CA THR A 51 8.08 1.59 1.07
C THR A 51 8.72 1.90 -0.28
N GLN A 52 8.24 2.96 -0.94
CA GLN A 52 8.75 3.43 -2.23
C GLN A 52 8.77 4.96 -2.25
N GLY A 53 9.97 5.55 -2.33
CA GLY A 53 10.15 7.00 -2.32
C GLY A 53 9.52 7.63 -1.07
N THR A 54 8.58 8.55 -1.26
CA THR A 54 7.86 9.26 -0.19
C THR A 54 6.69 8.48 0.41
N LYS A 55 6.32 7.32 -0.15
CA LYS A 55 5.24 6.49 0.40
C LYS A 55 5.80 5.61 1.51
N VAL A 56 5.64 6.08 2.74
CA VAL A 56 6.08 5.38 3.95
C VAL A 56 4.99 4.42 4.44
N MET A 57 5.41 3.19 4.73
CA MET A 57 4.58 2.09 5.20
C MET A 57 3.89 2.39 6.53
N SER A 58 4.63 2.96 7.48
CA SER A 58 4.13 3.24 8.84
C SER A 58 2.92 4.16 8.82
N LEU A 59 2.94 5.20 7.99
CA LEU A 59 1.83 6.14 7.83
C LEU A 59 0.58 5.44 7.26
N LEU A 60 0.77 4.54 6.29
CA LEU A 60 -0.32 3.77 5.69
C LEU A 60 -0.93 2.75 6.65
N LEU A 61 -0.14 2.23 7.60
CA LEU A 61 -0.60 1.32 8.65
C LEU A 61 -1.34 2.08 9.76
N GLN A 62 -0.81 3.21 10.21
CA GLN A 62 -1.42 4.02 11.28
C GLN A 62 -2.76 4.62 10.87
N ALA A 63 -2.93 4.99 9.60
CA ALA A 63 -4.19 5.55 9.09
C ALA A 63 -5.31 4.51 8.91
N ARG A 64 -5.06 3.22 9.17
CA ARG A 64 -6.07 2.16 9.03
C ARG A 64 -6.75 1.90 10.37
N LEU A 65 -8.05 2.18 10.45
CA LEU A 65 -8.88 1.76 11.56
C LEU A 65 -9.29 0.29 11.35
N ILE A 66 -8.93 -0.57 12.31
CA ILE A 66 -9.35 -1.97 12.34
C ILE A 66 -10.37 -2.09 13.46
N ALA A 67 -11.63 -2.31 13.10
CA ALA A 67 -12.68 -2.56 14.07
C ALA A 67 -12.48 -3.96 14.66
N LEU A 68 -12.23 -4.01 15.97
CA LEU A 68 -12.20 -5.24 16.75
C LEU A 68 -13.47 -5.29 17.58
N ALA A 69 -14.34 -6.25 17.31
CA ALA A 69 -15.51 -6.51 18.12
C ALA A 69 -15.05 -7.22 19.41
N SER A 70 -14.72 -6.47 20.45
CA SER A 70 -14.53 -7.01 21.80
C SER A 70 -15.70 -6.61 22.70
N GLU A 71 -16.16 -7.56 23.52
CA GLU A 71 -17.20 -7.31 24.53
C GLU A 71 -16.77 -6.25 25.55
N ILE A 72 -15.46 -6.09 25.78
CA ILE A 72 -14.88 -5.11 26.72
C ILE A 72 -15.23 -3.67 26.30
N CYS A 73 -15.30 -3.36 25.00
CA CYS A 73 -15.68 -2.02 24.53
C CYS A 73 -17.19 -1.77 24.59
N ARG A 74 -18.05 -2.81 24.60
CA ARG A 74 -19.50 -2.65 24.77
C ARG A 74 -19.88 -2.25 26.20
N ASN A 75 -19.08 -2.64 27.18
CA ASN A 75 -19.33 -2.34 28.59
C ASN A 75 -18.79 -0.98 29.06
N LEU A 76 -18.07 -0.23 28.21
CA LEU A 76 -17.57 1.12 28.54
C LEU A 76 -18.49 2.25 28.07
N VAL A 77 -19.51 1.94 27.25
CA VAL A 77 -20.49 2.90 26.69
C VAL A 77 -21.87 2.76 27.36
N ARG A 78 -21.95 1.99 28.45
CA ARG A 78 -23.07 1.99 29.41
C ARG A 78 -22.53 2.42 30.77
#